data_AF-W4FTW7-F1
#
_entry.id   AF-W4FTW7-F1
#
_cell.length_a   1.000
_cell.length_b   1.000
_cell.length_c   1.000
_cell.angle_alpha   90.00
_cell.angle_beta   90.00
_cell.angle_gamma   90.00
#
_symmetry.space_group_name_H-M   'P 1'
#
loop_
_entity.id
_entity.type
_entity.pdbx_description
1 polymer ?
#
loop_
_entity_poly.entity_id
_entity_poly.type
_entity_poly.pdbx_seq_one_letter_code
_entity_poly.pdbx_strand_id
1 'polypeptide(L)'
;MPEAIYALDTAENEEYATTKYRYTYSSLTTPKQTVEYDLLSNKTVILKETPVPHYDRSLYHSERVKATASDGTTIPISVVYRKDKKKAEGQPQALHLYGYGAYETSIEPNFQATILPLLDHVQVSWYVTALLQI
;
A
#
# COMPACT_ATOMS: atom_id res chain seq x y z
N MET A 1 3.53 -12.44 -6.12
CA MET A 1 3.50 -10.98 -5.93
C MET A 1 4.77 -10.56 -5.20
N PRO A 2 5.34 -9.38 -5.50
CA PRO A 2 6.67 -9.00 -5.03
C PRO A 2 6.73 -8.46 -3.59
N GLU A 3 5.65 -7.87 -3.06
CA GLU A 3 5.64 -7.24 -1.73
C GLU A 3 4.67 -7.96 -0.78
N ALA A 4 4.92 -7.86 0.53
CA ALA A 4 4.11 -8.52 1.57
C ALA A 4 2.82 -7.74 1.93
N ILE A 5 2.77 -6.45 1.59
CA ILE A 5 1.65 -5.54 1.91
C ILE A 5 1.27 -4.86 0.60
N TYR A 6 0.08 -5.16 0.10
CA TYR A 6 -0.41 -4.66 -1.16
C TYR A 6 -1.94 -4.63 -1.18
N ALA A 7 -2.46 -3.95 -2.18
CA ALA A 7 -3.86 -3.81 -2.53
C ALA A 7 -4.08 -4.42 -3.92
N LEU A 8 -5.20 -5.15 -4.06
CA LEU A 8 -5.66 -5.66 -5.34
C LEU A 8 -7.10 -5.20 -5.54
N ASP A 9 -7.38 -4.68 -6.73
CA ASP A 9 -8.73 -4.32 -7.13
C ASP A 9 -8.99 -4.81 -8.55
N THR A 10 -10.25 -4.98 -8.90
CA THR A 10 -10.68 -5.30 -10.25
C THR A 10 -10.29 -4.17 -11.22
N ALA A 11 -9.90 -4.54 -12.44
CA ALA A 11 -9.77 -3.59 -13.54
C ALA A 11 -10.93 -3.77 -14.54
N GLU A 12 -10.93 -3.00 -15.62
CA GLU A 12 -11.89 -3.15 -16.71
C GLU A 12 -11.73 -4.51 -17.40
N ASN A 13 -12.83 -5.28 -17.45
CA ASN A 13 -12.94 -6.60 -18.07
C ASN A 13 -14.27 -6.68 -18.82
N GLU A 14 -14.33 -6.10 -20.02
CA GLU A 14 -15.58 -5.99 -20.80
C GLU A 14 -15.90 -7.26 -21.61
N GLU A 15 -14.89 -8.03 -21.99
CA GLU A 15 -15.06 -9.26 -22.78
C GLU A 15 -15.36 -10.44 -21.87
N TYR A 16 -16.52 -11.09 -22.07
CA TYR A 16 -16.92 -12.26 -21.30
C TYR A 16 -16.18 -13.53 -21.77
N ALA A 17 -16.00 -13.70 -23.09
CA ALA A 17 -15.37 -14.87 -23.68
C ALA A 17 -13.84 -14.69 -23.78
N THR A 18 -13.18 -14.56 -22.64
CA THR A 18 -11.73 -14.33 -22.54
C THR A 18 -11.07 -15.29 -21.57
N THR A 19 -9.80 -15.61 -21.82
CA THR A 19 -8.93 -16.30 -20.85
C THR A 19 -8.05 -15.32 -20.07
N LYS A 20 -8.18 -14.02 -20.35
CA LYS A 20 -7.39 -12.95 -19.76
C LYS A 20 -8.21 -12.16 -18.76
N TYR A 21 -7.72 -12.05 -17.54
CA TYR A 21 -8.32 -11.27 -16.48
C TYR A 21 -7.42 -10.11 -16.10
N ARG A 22 -7.96 -8.89 -16.04
CA ARG A 22 -7.22 -7.71 -15.62
C ARG A 22 -7.56 -7.32 -14.20
N TYR A 23 -6.53 -7.06 -13.41
CA TYR A 23 -6.63 -6.49 -12.08
C TYR A 23 -5.66 -5.33 -11.93
N THR A 24 -5.84 -4.55 -10.88
CA THR A 24 -4.91 -3.50 -10.49
C THR A 24 -4.15 -3.92 -9.24
N TYR A 25 -2.85 -3.64 -9.23
CA TYR A 25 -1.96 -3.90 -8.12
C TYR A 25 -1.37 -2.57 -7.65
N SER A 26 -1.33 -2.36 -6.33
CA SER A 26 -0.60 -1.26 -5.74
C SER A 26 -0.12 -1.63 -4.35
N SER A 27 0.91 -0.97 -3.86
CA SER A 27 1.31 -1.03 -2.44
C SER A 27 1.66 0.36 -1.96
N LEU A 28 1.97 0.52 -0.68
CA LEU A 28 2.47 1.79 -0.15
C LEU A 28 3.77 2.28 -0.84
N THR A 29 4.49 1.39 -1.54
CA THR A 29 5.76 1.65 -2.22
C THR A 29 5.74 1.43 -3.73
N THR A 30 4.67 0.83 -4.27
CA THR A 30 4.52 0.55 -5.69
C THR A 30 3.31 1.30 -6.27
N PRO A 31 3.53 2.26 -7.18
CA PRO A 31 2.46 2.96 -7.90
C PRO A 31 1.47 1.99 -8.55
N LYS A 32 0.22 2.43 -8.72
CA LYS A 32 -0.83 1.60 -9.29
C LYS A 32 -0.43 1.05 -10.67
N GLN A 33 -0.42 -0.27 -10.77
CA GLN A 33 -0.19 -1.05 -11.98
C GLN A 33 -1.50 -1.68 -12.47
N THR A 34 -1.71 -1.73 -13.77
CA THR A 34 -2.70 -2.59 -14.42
C THR A 34 -1.99 -3.85 -14.89
N VAL A 35 -2.46 -5.01 -14.43
CA VAL A 35 -1.85 -6.31 -14.69
C VAL A 35 -2.86 -7.19 -15.42
N GLU A 36 -2.42 -7.85 -16.48
CA GLU A 36 -3.18 -8.90 -17.17
C GLU A 36 -2.69 -10.26 -16.71
N TYR A 37 -3.62 -11.12 -16.34
CA TYR A 37 -3.40 -12.51 -15.95
C TYR A 37 -4.04 -13.44 -16.96
N ASP A 38 -3.24 -14.34 -17.52
CA ASP A 38 -3.75 -15.42 -18.36
C ASP A 38 -4.11 -16.63 -17.48
N LEU A 39 -5.41 -16.95 -17.48
CA LEU A 39 -6.01 -18.04 -16.70
C LEU A 39 -5.55 -19.43 -17.17
N LEU A 40 -5.08 -19.58 -18.41
CA LEU A 40 -4.60 -20.86 -18.95
C LEU A 40 -3.14 -21.11 -18.62
N SER A 41 -2.30 -20.09 -18.82
CA SER A 41 -0.85 -20.21 -18.64
C SER A 41 -0.35 -19.82 -17.24
N ASN A 42 -1.23 -19.24 -16.41
CA ASN A 42 -0.91 -18.67 -15.09
C ASN A 42 0.19 -17.59 -15.13
N LYS A 43 0.31 -16.88 -16.26
CA LYS A 43 1.30 -15.82 -16.45
C LYS A 43 0.67 -14.45 -16.24
N THR A 44 1.44 -13.55 -15.63
CA THR A 44 1.10 -12.13 -15.46
C THR A 44 1.95 -11.25 -16.37
N VAL A 45 1.34 -10.20 -16.92
CA VAL A 45 2.04 -9.14 -17.66
C VAL A 45 1.56 -7.79 -17.15
N ILE A 46 2.48 -6.87 -16.84
CA ILE A 46 2.14 -5.49 -16.50
C ILE A 46 1.83 -4.75 -17.80
N LEU A 47 0.59 -4.29 -17.94
CA LEU A 47 0.14 -3.52 -19.10
C LEU A 47 0.44 -2.03 -18.95
N LYS A 48 0.35 -1.52 -17.72
CA LYS A 48 0.53 -0.10 -17.41
C LYS A 48 1.01 0.05 -15.97
N GLU A 49 1.92 0.99 -15.74
CA GLU A 49 2.24 1.53 -14.41
C GLU A 49 1.95 3.03 -14.42
N THR A 50 1.32 3.55 -13.37
CA THR A 50 1.11 4.99 -13.22
C THR A 50 2.46 5.70 -13.08
N PRO A 51 2.83 6.61 -14.00
CA PRO A 51 4.10 7.33 -13.89
C PRO A 51 4.06 8.30 -12.72
N VAL A 52 5.08 8.25 -11.88
CA VAL A 52 5.26 9.16 -10.74
C VAL A 52 6.62 9.85 -10.91
N PRO A 53 6.65 11.11 -11.39
CA PRO A 53 7.90 11.84 -11.59
C PRO A 53 8.71 11.93 -10.29
N HIS A 54 10.03 11.79 -10.41
CA HIS A 54 10.98 11.91 -9.29
C HIS A 54 10.75 10.92 -8.13
N TYR A 55 9.98 9.85 -8.35
CA TYR A 55 9.79 8.80 -7.36
C TYR A 55 10.74 7.63 -7.60
N ASP A 56 11.57 7.33 -6.60
CA ASP A 56 12.38 6.12 -6.55
C ASP A 56 11.87 5.22 -5.41
N ARG A 57 11.20 4.12 -5.78
CA ARG A 57 10.67 3.12 -4.83
C ARG A 57 11.75 2.52 -3.93
N SER A 58 13.02 2.51 -4.37
CA SER A 58 14.13 1.94 -3.60
C SER A 58 14.42 2.70 -2.31
N LEU A 59 14.04 3.99 -2.26
CA LEU A 59 14.22 4.86 -1.10
C LEU A 59 13.21 4.57 0.02
N TYR A 60 12.14 3.84 -0.28
CA TYR A 60 11.02 3.64 0.64
C TYR A 60 10.93 2.21 1.13
N HIS A 61 10.42 2.04 2.35
CA HIS A 61 10.11 0.75 2.94
C HIS A 61 8.70 0.78 3.51
N SER A 62 8.01 -0.34 3.40
CA SER A 62 6.71 -0.55 4.02
C SER A 62 6.72 -1.79 4.90
N GLU A 63 6.06 -1.71 6.06
CA GLU A 63 5.96 -2.80 7.03
C GLU A 63 4.60 -2.86 7.70
N ARG A 64 4.27 -4.01 8.30
CA ARG A 64 3.03 -4.21 9.05
C ARG A 64 3.41 -4.37 10.51
N VAL A 65 2.92 -3.46 11.34
CA VAL A 65 3.04 -3.55 12.79
C VAL A 65 1.70 -3.92 13.41
N LYS A 66 1.73 -4.36 14.66
CA LYS A 66 0.54 -4.74 15.43
C LYS A 66 0.46 -3.86 16.67
N ALA A 67 -0.71 -3.26 16.89
CA ALA A 67 -1.03 -2.61 18.15
C ALA A 67 -2.03 -3.47 18.93
N THR A 68 -1.98 -3.41 20.26
CA THR A 68 -2.94 -4.07 21.14
C THR A 68 -3.86 -3.01 21.74
N ALA A 69 -5.15 -3.13 21.49
CA ALA A 69 -6.17 -2.27 22.08
C ALA A 69 -6.38 -2.61 23.57
N SER A 70 -7.08 -1.73 24.29
CA SER A 70 -7.35 -1.90 25.73
C SER A 70 -8.17 -3.15 26.06
N ASP A 71 -8.93 -3.66 25.10
CA ASP A 71 -9.73 -4.89 25.20
C ASP A 71 -8.93 -6.15 24.79
N GLY A 72 -7.66 -6.02 24.41
CA GLY A 72 -6.81 -7.11 23.92
C GLY A 72 -6.88 -7.34 22.41
N THR A 73 -7.74 -6.63 21.68
CA THR A 73 -7.86 -6.77 20.22
C THR A 73 -6.57 -6.36 19.53
N THR A 74 -6.09 -7.20 18.60
CA THR A 74 -4.89 -6.92 17.82
C THR A 74 -5.25 -6.13 16.56
N ILE A 75 -4.78 -4.88 16.48
CA ILE A 75 -5.04 -3.97 15.36
C ILE A 75 -3.83 -4.01 14.40
N PRO A 76 -4.00 -4.46 13.15
CA PRO A 76 -2.95 -4.39 12.15
C PRO A 76 -2.80 -2.95 11.65
N ILE A 77 -1.56 -2.50 11.54
CA ILE A 77 -1.19 -1.18 11.07
C ILE A 77 -0.19 -1.33 9.92
N SER A 78 -0.55 -0.83 8.74
CA SER A 78 0.38 -0.73 7.62
C SER A 78 1.17 0.57 7.74
N VAL A 79 2.47 0.54 7.45
CA VAL A 79 3.41 1.65 7.65
C VAL A 79 4.21 1.87 6.38
N VAL A 80 4.54 3.13 6.06
CA VAL A 80 5.54 3.48 5.04
C VAL A 80 6.42 4.64 5.47
N TYR A 81 7.70 4.58 5.11
CA TYR A 81 8.71 5.62 5.34
C TYR A 81 9.83 5.60 4.33
N ARG A 82 10.58 6.71 4.28
CA ARG A 82 11.87 6.80 3.58
C ARG A 82 13.00 6.23 4.44
N LYS A 83 13.74 5.27 3.91
CA LYS A 83 14.75 4.47 4.63
C LYS A 83 15.85 5.32 5.25
N ASP A 84 16.33 6.32 4.51
CA ASP A 84 17.41 7.24 4.90
C ASP A 84 16.98 8.28 5.96
N LYS A 85 15.66 8.38 6.24
CA LYS A 85 15.09 9.33 7.20
C LYS A 85 14.49 8.66 8.44
N LYS A 86 14.51 7.34 8.54
CA LYS A 86 14.06 6.62 9.73
C LYS A 86 15.05 6.90 10.86
N LYS A 87 14.57 7.43 11.98
CA LYS A 87 15.39 7.59 13.19
C LYS A 87 15.63 6.23 13.85
N ALA A 88 16.68 6.16 14.67
CA ALA A 88 16.92 5.01 15.51
C ALA A 88 15.72 4.72 16.43
N GLU A 89 15.55 3.47 16.79
CA GLU A 89 14.48 3.03 17.68
C GLU A 89 14.51 3.83 19.01
N GLY A 90 13.32 4.21 19.49
CA GLY A 90 13.17 5.03 20.70
C GLY A 90 13.37 6.53 20.51
N GLN A 91 13.79 7.00 19.33
CA GLN A 91 13.90 8.43 19.05
C GLN A 91 12.56 9.01 18.53
N PRO A 92 12.10 10.16 19.05
CA PRO A 92 10.86 10.77 18.61
C PRO A 92 10.96 11.21 17.14
N GLN A 93 9.98 10.77 16.36
CA GLN A 93 9.85 11.07 14.94
C GLN A 93 8.42 11.50 14.63
N ALA A 94 8.25 12.42 13.68
CA ALA A 94 6.93 12.86 13.27
C ALA A 94 6.11 11.68 12.71
N LEU A 95 4.82 11.69 12.98
CA LEU A 95 3.89 10.60 12.67
C LEU A 95 2.61 11.19 12.05
N HIS A 96 2.16 10.61 10.95
CA HIS A 96 0.86 10.90 10.35
C HIS A 96 -0.02 9.65 10.46
N LEU A 97 -0.82 9.57 11.51
CA LEU A 97 -1.75 8.46 11.73
C LEU A 97 -3.06 8.73 10.98
N TYR A 98 -3.41 7.85 10.04
CA TYR A 98 -4.67 7.90 9.30
C TYR A 98 -5.59 6.73 9.70
N GLY A 99 -6.90 6.96 9.68
CA GLY A 99 -7.89 5.95 10.05
C GLY A 99 -9.28 6.38 9.61
N TYR A 100 -10.10 5.40 9.23
CA TYR A 100 -11.50 5.61 8.86
C TYR A 100 -12.43 4.86 9.82
N GLY A 101 -12.46 3.52 9.75
CA GLY A 101 -13.07 2.67 10.78
C GLY A 101 -14.61 2.66 10.81
N ALA A 102 -15.28 2.97 9.72
CA ALA A 102 -16.74 2.94 9.61
C ALA A 102 -17.21 2.22 8.35
N TYR A 103 -18.47 1.80 8.33
CA TYR A 103 -19.15 1.21 7.16
C TYR A 103 -18.44 0.00 6.54
N GLU A 104 -17.78 -0.82 7.38
CA GLU A 104 -17.00 -2.00 6.96
C GLU A 104 -15.92 -1.68 5.90
N THR A 105 -15.58 -0.39 5.74
CA THR A 105 -14.67 0.05 4.71
C THR A 105 -13.24 -0.25 5.13
N SER A 106 -12.59 -1.10 4.33
CA SER A 106 -11.18 -1.43 4.51
C SER A 106 -10.30 -0.35 3.89
N ILE A 107 -9.39 0.23 4.67
CA ILE A 107 -8.38 1.15 4.14
C ILE A 107 -7.20 0.33 3.62
N GLU A 108 -7.20 0.12 2.32
CA GLU A 108 -6.16 -0.65 1.64
C GLU A 108 -4.81 0.06 1.63
N PRO A 109 -3.69 -0.68 1.74
CA PRO A 109 -2.35 -0.11 1.73
C PRO A 109 -1.88 0.18 0.30
N ASN A 110 -2.54 1.12 -0.38
CA ASN A 110 -2.27 1.51 -1.76
C ASN A 110 -1.32 2.72 -1.85
N PHE A 111 -0.74 2.93 -3.04
CA PHE A 111 0.16 4.03 -3.30
C PHE A 111 -0.60 5.36 -3.38
N GLN A 112 -0.10 6.37 -2.68
CA GLN A 112 -0.65 7.72 -2.72
C GLN A 112 0.47 8.72 -3.01
N ALA A 113 0.43 9.37 -4.18
CA ALA A 113 1.44 10.38 -4.52
C ALA A 113 1.37 11.61 -3.59
N THR A 114 0.19 11.90 -3.03
CA THR A 114 -0.07 13.02 -2.12
C THR A 114 0.70 12.94 -0.80
N ILE A 115 1.11 11.75 -0.37
CA ILE A 115 1.89 11.58 0.87
C ILE A 115 3.41 11.74 0.63
N LEU A 116 3.89 11.73 -0.61
CA LEU A 116 5.33 11.82 -0.90
C LEU A 116 6.00 13.05 -0.27
N PRO A 117 5.46 14.27 -0.35
CA PRO A 117 6.08 15.43 0.31
C PRO A 117 6.20 15.26 1.83
N LEU A 118 5.26 14.55 2.47
CA LEU A 118 5.34 14.23 3.89
C LEU A 118 6.47 13.26 4.18
N LEU A 119 6.70 12.26 3.32
CA LEU A 119 7.81 11.31 3.48
C LEU A 119 9.17 11.94 3.12
N ASP A 120 9.17 12.86 2.15
CA ASP A 120 10.37 13.46 1.57
C ASP A 120 10.88 14.69 2.29
N HIS A 121 10.04 15.44 3.01
CA HIS A 121 10.46 16.69 3.66
C HIS A 121 10.25 16.64 5.15
N VAL A 122 9.07 16.22 5.58
CA VAL A 122 8.81 16.00 6.99
C VAL A 122 9.41 14.65 7.34
N GLN A 123 9.99 14.49 8.51
CA GLN A 123 10.45 13.17 8.96
C GLN A 123 9.23 12.32 9.35
N VAL A 124 8.17 12.27 8.54
CA VAL A 124 6.96 11.50 8.80
C VAL A 124 7.23 10.08 8.36
N SER A 125 7.48 9.20 9.33
CA SER A 125 7.88 7.81 9.06
C SER A 125 6.72 6.81 9.12
N TRP A 126 5.50 7.29 9.30
CA TRP A 126 4.38 6.36 9.36
C TRP A 126 3.13 7.05 8.84
N TYR A 127 2.67 6.57 7.67
CA TYR A 127 1.28 6.60 7.30
C TYR A 127 0.67 5.29 7.75
N VAL A 128 -0.30 5.38 8.66
CA VAL A 128 -0.98 4.21 9.24
C VAL A 128 -2.31 4.02 8.53
N THR A 129 -2.59 2.80 8.10
CA THR A 129 -3.97 2.39 7.81
C THR A 129 -4.36 1.34 8.85
N ALA A 130 -5.30 1.69 9.72
CA ALA A 130 -5.87 0.78 10.70
C ALA A 130 -7.14 0.16 10.12
N LEU A 131 -7.16 -1.17 10.04
CA LEU A 131 -8.33 -1.92 9.67
C LEU A 131 -9.02 -2.34 10.97
N LEU A 132 -10.06 -1.60 11.36
CA LEU A 132 -10.98 -1.99 12.43
C LEU A 132 -12.00 -2.94 11.82
N GLN A 133 -11.75 -4.25 11.94
CA GLN A 133 -12.83 -5.23 11.93
C GLN A 133 -13.39 -5.26 13.34
N ILE A 134 -14.57 -4.65 13.53
CA ILE A 134 -15.38 -4.77 14.75
C ILE A 134 -16.53 -5.71 14.41
#